data_AF-K1RNW2-F1
#
_entry.id   AF-K1RNW2-F1
#
_cell.length_a   1.000
_cell.length_b   1.000
_cell.length_c   1.000
_cell.angle_alpha   90.00
_cell.angle_beta   90.00
_cell.angle_gamma   90.00
#
_symmetry.space_group_name_H-M   'P 1'
#
loop_
_entity.id
_entity.type
_entity.pdbx_description
1 polymer ?
#
loop_
_entity_poly.entity_id
_entity_poly.type
_entity_poly.pdbx_seq_one_letter_code
_entity_poly.pdbx_strand_id
1 'polypeptide(L)'
;TFAITDKVYDRAMPINIDTKGVPFDAPLTDSVYISYKHFEYILNAAKVQFVVSEENLKKIALLDDYVIEHFRIAFGNRIVKQLRDFVPAYVGTGGTELDGLDYVLARKVFRKFESLNLSYIRDEIDGLCAYIDELFGEENMTESKDYLRMLKKLV
;
A
#
# COMPACT_ATOMS: atom_id res chain seq x y z
N THR A 1 25.06 -1.68 -9.63
CA THR A 1 23.70 -1.72 -9.04
C THR A 1 22.90 -0.57 -9.61
N PHE A 2 21.84 -0.84 -10.36
CA PHE A 2 20.96 0.22 -10.87
C PHE A 2 20.08 0.71 -9.70
N ALA A 3 20.28 1.95 -9.27
CA ALA A 3 19.40 2.59 -8.30
C ALA A 3 18.09 2.96 -9.02
N ILE A 4 17.01 2.28 -8.68
CA ILE A 4 15.66 2.65 -9.15
C ILE A 4 15.34 4.00 -8.52
N THR A 5 15.29 5.05 -9.35
CA THR A 5 15.02 6.42 -8.90
C THR A 5 13.58 6.55 -8.41
N ASP A 6 13.35 7.34 -7.36
CA ASP A 6 12.06 7.60 -6.68
C ASP A 6 10.84 7.79 -7.62
N LYS A 7 11.05 8.41 -8.80
CA LYS A 7 10.00 8.62 -9.81
C LYS A 7 9.34 7.35 -10.37
N VAL A 8 9.94 6.17 -10.19
CA VAL A 8 9.42 4.91 -10.74
C VAL A 8 8.33 4.32 -9.82
N TYR A 9 8.47 4.45 -8.50
CA TYR A 9 7.53 3.87 -7.51
C TYR A 9 6.18 4.61 -7.49
N ASP A 10 6.18 5.90 -7.79
CA ASP A 10 4.95 6.67 -8.02
C ASP A 10 4.17 6.18 -9.26
N ARG A 11 4.85 5.53 -10.22
CA ARG A 11 4.28 5.20 -11.54
C ARG A 11 3.85 3.76 -11.69
N ALA A 12 4.67 2.81 -11.25
CA ALA A 12 4.39 1.39 -11.34
C ALA A 12 3.88 0.83 -10.01
N MET A 13 3.09 -0.24 -10.06
CA MET A 13 2.84 -1.07 -8.89
C MET A 13 3.90 -2.19 -8.89
N PRO A 14 4.74 -2.32 -7.86
CA PRO A 14 5.68 -3.43 -7.80
C PRO A 14 4.91 -4.72 -7.50
N ILE A 15 5.22 -5.78 -8.25
CA ILE A 15 4.78 -7.14 -7.94
C ILE A 15 5.92 -7.81 -7.18
N ASN A 16 5.63 -8.27 -5.97
CA ASN A 16 6.58 -8.97 -5.14
C ASN A 16 6.33 -10.47 -5.19
N ILE A 17 7.39 -11.22 -5.44
CA ILE A 17 7.38 -12.69 -5.43
C ILE A 17 8.34 -13.11 -4.32
N ASP A 18 7.90 -12.90 -3.08
CA ASP A 18 8.73 -13.04 -1.88
C ASP A 18 8.72 -14.47 -1.32
N THR A 19 7.74 -15.29 -1.73
CA THR A 19 7.58 -16.68 -1.30
C THR A 19 7.79 -17.66 -2.45
N LYS A 20 8.34 -18.83 -2.14
CA LYS A 20 8.38 -19.94 -3.10
C LYS A 20 6.96 -20.45 -3.31
N GLY A 21 6.57 -20.64 -4.56
CA GLY A 21 5.28 -21.26 -4.90
C GLY A 21 5.18 -22.64 -4.29
N VAL A 22 4.18 -22.84 -3.43
CA VAL A 22 3.81 -24.15 -2.89
C VAL A 22 2.78 -24.74 -3.86
N PRO A 23 2.94 -25.99 -4.33
CA PRO A 23 1.90 -26.64 -5.13
C PRO A 23 0.57 -26.65 -4.38
N PHE A 24 -0.49 -26.24 -5.05
CA PHE A 24 -1.85 -26.29 -4.52
C PHE A 24 -2.81 -26.78 -5.60
N ASP A 25 -3.87 -27.47 -5.18
CA ASP A 25 -4.94 -27.87 -6.08
C ASP A 25 -5.86 -26.67 -6.32
N ALA A 26 -5.96 -26.26 -7.59
CA ALA A 26 -6.85 -25.20 -8.01
C ALA A 26 -8.16 -25.80 -8.56
N PRO A 27 -9.33 -25.25 -8.21
CA PRO A 27 -10.58 -25.69 -8.81
C PRO A 27 -10.59 -25.39 -10.31
N LEU A 28 -11.19 -26.30 -11.09
CA LEU A 28 -11.45 -26.03 -12.50
C LEU A 28 -12.36 -24.80 -12.61
N THR A 29 -11.86 -23.74 -13.24
CA THR A 29 -12.56 -22.46 -13.35
C THR A 29 -12.78 -22.16 -14.83
N ASP A 30 -14.03 -21.87 -15.20
CA ASP A 30 -14.40 -21.54 -16.57
C ASP A 30 -13.81 -20.20 -17.02
N SER A 31 -13.53 -20.08 -18.32
CA SER A 31 -13.08 -18.82 -18.89
C SER A 31 -14.18 -17.76 -18.85
N VAL A 32 -13.84 -16.56 -18.38
CA VAL A 32 -14.75 -15.40 -18.42
C VAL A 32 -14.41 -14.52 -19.63
N TYR A 33 -15.42 -14.26 -20.47
CA TYR A 33 -15.29 -13.33 -21.58
C TYR A 33 -15.71 -11.93 -21.14
N ILE A 34 -14.75 -11.04 -20.97
CA ILE A 34 -14.98 -9.65 -20.60
C ILE A 34 -14.48 -8.71 -21.68
N SER A 35 -15.36 -7.83 -22.16
CA SER A 35 -14.94 -6.76 -23.06
C SER A 35 -14.23 -5.65 -22.28
N TYR A 36 -13.30 -4.95 -22.93
CA TYR A 36 -12.63 -3.78 -22.36
C TYR A 36 -13.62 -2.78 -21.73
N LYS A 37 -14.71 -2.46 -22.46
CA LYS A 37 -15.72 -1.51 -21.98
C LYS A 37 -16.44 -2.00 -20.73
N HIS A 38 -16.73 -3.30 -20.66
CA HIS A 38 -17.38 -3.87 -19.48
C HIS A 38 -16.43 -3.89 -18.28
N PHE A 39 -15.15 -4.21 -18.49
CA PHE A 39 -14.13 -4.15 -17.44
C PHE A 39 -13.96 -2.72 -16.88
N GLU A 40 -13.84 -1.73 -17.77
CA GLU A 40 -13.76 -0.33 -17.39
C GLU A 40 -15.02 0.15 -16.65
N TYR A 41 -16.20 -0.31 -17.08
CA TYR A 41 -17.46 -0.03 -16.39
C TYR A 41 -17.46 -0.57 -14.96
N ILE A 42 -17.05 -1.84 -14.74
CA ILE A 42 -17.00 -2.45 -13.42
C ILE A 42 -16.04 -1.67 -12.50
N LEU A 43 -14.86 -1.30 -12.99
CA LEU A 43 -13.91 -0.50 -12.22
C LEU A 43 -14.47 0.86 -11.83
N ASN A 44 -15.14 1.56 -12.75
CA ASN A 44 -15.76 2.84 -12.46
C ASN A 44 -16.95 2.71 -11.50
N ALA A 45 -17.73 1.63 -11.60
CA ALA A 45 -18.81 1.35 -10.66
C ALA A 45 -18.26 1.12 -9.24
N ALA A 46 -17.17 0.36 -9.10
CA ALA A 46 -16.51 0.14 -7.82
C ALA A 46 -16.05 1.45 -7.18
N LYS A 47 -15.47 2.38 -7.96
CA LYS A 47 -15.06 3.71 -7.48
C LYS A 47 -16.19 4.55 -6.89
N VAL A 48 -17.42 4.36 -7.35
CA VAL A 48 -18.60 5.07 -6.85
C VAL A 48 -19.22 4.35 -5.65
N GLN A 49 -19.23 3.03 -5.65
CA GLN A 49 -19.84 2.22 -4.60
C GLN A 49 -18.99 2.12 -3.34
N PHE A 50 -17.67 2.00 -3.50
CA PHE A 50 -16.71 1.74 -2.43
C PHE A 50 -15.75 2.92 -2.26
N VAL A 51 -16.28 4.14 -2.28
CA VAL A 51 -15.50 5.36 -2.04
C VAL A 51 -14.80 5.24 -0.68
N VAL A 52 -13.50 5.50 -0.66
CA VAL A 52 -12.70 5.49 0.58
C VAL A 52 -13.30 6.45 1.59
N SER A 53 -13.51 5.97 2.81
CA SER A 53 -14.10 6.77 3.89
C SER A 53 -13.29 8.05 4.16
N GLU A 54 -14.00 9.15 4.45
CA GLU A 54 -13.34 10.41 4.81
C GLU A 54 -12.49 10.28 6.08
N GLU A 55 -12.91 9.41 7.01
CA GLU A 55 -12.15 9.11 8.22
C GLU A 55 -10.78 8.51 7.88
N ASN A 56 -10.74 7.48 7.03
CA ASN A 56 -9.47 6.87 6.65
C ASN A 56 -8.63 7.82 5.79
N LEU A 57 -9.23 8.65 4.94
CA LEU A 57 -8.48 9.69 4.23
C LEU A 57 -7.83 10.72 5.18
N LYS A 58 -8.49 11.08 6.29
CA LYS A 58 -7.91 11.93 7.34
C LYS A 58 -6.75 11.22 8.05
N LYS A 59 -6.90 9.95 8.41
CA LYS A 59 -5.83 9.14 9.01
C LYS A 59 -4.61 9.04 8.09
N ILE A 60 -4.84 8.86 6.78
CA ILE A 60 -3.77 8.85 5.77
C ILE A 60 -3.05 10.19 5.70
N ALA A 61 -3.77 11.32 5.80
CA ALA A 61 -3.15 12.65 5.84
C ALA A 61 -2.32 12.85 7.11
N LEU A 62 -2.82 12.44 8.27
CA LEU A 62 -2.05 12.47 9.53
C LEU A 62 -0.79 11.62 9.45
N LEU A 63 -0.87 10.45 8.83
CA LEU A 63 0.30 9.60 8.58
C LEU A 63 1.31 10.25 7.60
N ASP A 64 0.84 10.93 6.56
CA ASP A 64 1.71 11.67 5.64
C ASP A 64 2.45 12.79 6.38
N ASP A 65 1.75 13.56 7.22
CA ASP A 65 2.35 14.62 8.04
C ASP A 65 3.43 14.06 8.99
N TYR A 66 3.14 12.96 9.66
CA TYR A 66 4.10 12.27 10.53
C TYR A 66 5.36 11.82 9.76
N VAL A 67 5.17 11.22 8.58
CA VAL A 67 6.29 10.74 7.75
C VAL A 67 7.11 11.92 7.19
N ILE A 68 6.48 13.06 6.90
CA ILE A 68 7.18 14.28 6.50
C ILE A 68 8.02 14.84 7.66
N GLU A 69 7.47 14.86 8.88
CA GLU A 69 8.15 15.39 10.06
C GLU A 69 9.37 14.54 10.44
N HIS A 70 9.18 13.22 10.54
CA HIS A 70 10.18 12.29 11.05
C HIS A 70 11.14 11.75 9.98
N PHE A 71 10.67 11.55 8.73
CA PHE A 71 11.47 10.90 7.69
C PHE A 71 11.81 11.83 6.52
N ARG A 72 11.26 13.05 6.49
CA ARG A 72 11.41 14.02 5.39
C ARG A 72 10.96 13.45 4.03
N ILE A 73 10.01 12.52 4.04
CA ILE A 73 9.37 11.94 2.86
C ILE A 73 7.90 12.33 2.87
N ALA A 74 7.37 12.69 1.71
CA ALA A 74 5.94 12.84 1.50
C ALA A 74 5.41 11.69 0.63
N PHE A 75 4.15 11.30 0.83
CA PHE A 75 3.47 10.31 -0.01
C PHE A 75 3.34 10.84 -1.44
N GLY A 76 2.96 12.11 -1.54
CA GLY A 76 2.79 12.82 -2.80
C GLY A 76 1.41 12.59 -3.43
N ASN A 77 0.91 13.62 -4.11
CA ASN A 77 -0.45 13.69 -4.64
C ASN A 77 -0.82 12.52 -5.58
N ARG A 78 0.17 11.99 -6.30
CA ARG A 78 -0.06 10.87 -7.23
C ARG A 78 -0.38 9.58 -6.50
N ILE A 79 0.30 9.27 -5.40
CA ILE A 79 0.02 8.08 -4.59
C ILE A 79 -1.37 8.22 -3.96
N VAL A 80 -1.70 9.39 -3.41
CA VAL A 80 -3.04 9.65 -2.84
C VAL A 80 -4.14 9.47 -3.88
N LYS A 81 -3.95 9.95 -5.11
CA LYS A 81 -4.91 9.71 -6.21
C LYS A 81 -5.03 8.22 -6.54
N GLN A 82 -3.90 7.51 -6.66
CA GLN A 82 -3.89 6.07 -6.94
C GLN A 82 -4.58 5.26 -5.84
N LEU A 83 -4.38 5.64 -4.58
CA LEU A 83 -5.05 5.04 -3.43
C LEU A 83 -6.57 5.18 -3.54
N ARG A 84 -7.07 6.38 -3.88
CA ARG A 84 -8.50 6.63 -4.11
C ARG A 84 -9.08 5.85 -5.29
N ASP A 85 -8.26 5.47 -6.26
CA ASP A 85 -8.67 4.64 -7.41
C ASP A 85 -8.57 3.13 -7.13
N PHE A 86 -7.55 2.72 -6.36
CA PHE A 86 -7.21 1.31 -6.11
C PHE A 86 -8.07 0.69 -5.00
N VAL A 87 -8.22 1.38 -3.87
CA VAL A 87 -8.95 0.86 -2.70
C VAL A 87 -10.40 0.48 -3.06
N PRO A 88 -11.16 1.28 -3.83
CA PRO A 88 -12.51 0.87 -4.22
C PRO A 88 -12.53 -0.40 -5.09
N ALA A 89 -11.55 -0.55 -5.98
CA ALA A 89 -11.43 -1.76 -6.79
C ALA A 89 -11.07 -2.99 -5.93
N TYR A 90 -10.20 -2.81 -4.93
CA TYR A 90 -9.83 -3.85 -3.98
C TYR A 90 -11.05 -4.33 -3.16
N VAL A 91 -11.83 -3.40 -2.62
CA VAL A 91 -13.08 -3.70 -1.90
C VAL A 91 -14.11 -4.36 -2.81
N GLY A 92 -14.22 -3.91 -4.07
CA GLY A 92 -15.10 -4.52 -5.07
C GLY A 92 -14.76 -5.99 -5.39
N THR A 93 -13.55 -6.45 -5.06
CA THR A 93 -13.14 -7.86 -5.19
C THR A 93 -13.36 -8.69 -3.93
N GLY A 94 -13.92 -8.10 -2.87
CA GLY A 94 -14.20 -8.76 -1.59
C GLY A 94 -13.19 -8.47 -0.47
N GLY A 95 -12.22 -7.58 -0.69
CA GLY A 95 -11.29 -7.13 0.35
C GLY A 95 -11.87 -6.04 1.26
N THR A 96 -11.12 -5.64 2.29
CA THR A 96 -11.51 -4.52 3.16
C THR A 96 -10.84 -3.21 2.75
N GLU A 97 -11.40 -2.09 3.19
CA GLU A 97 -10.82 -0.76 2.93
C GLU A 97 -9.42 -0.64 3.55
N LEU A 98 -9.25 -1.12 4.80
CA LEU A 98 -7.97 -1.06 5.50
C LEU A 98 -6.89 -1.91 4.83
N ASP A 99 -7.24 -3.12 4.37
CA ASP A 99 -6.28 -3.97 3.65
C ASP A 99 -5.83 -3.33 2.32
N GLY A 100 -6.76 -2.68 1.60
CA GLY A 100 -6.44 -1.95 0.38
C GLY A 100 -5.50 -0.76 0.64
N LEU A 101 -5.70 -0.04 1.75
CA LEU A 101 -4.82 1.04 2.18
C LEU A 101 -3.44 0.53 2.57
N ASP A 102 -3.40 -0.53 3.38
CA ASP A 102 -2.18 -1.19 3.83
C ASP A 102 -1.29 -1.62 2.65
N TYR A 103 -1.90 -2.30 1.68
CA TYR A 103 -1.21 -2.75 0.48
C TYR A 103 -0.58 -1.59 -0.30
N VAL A 104 -1.30 -0.47 -0.51
CA VAL A 104 -0.76 0.68 -1.24
C VAL A 104 0.38 1.34 -0.47
N LEU A 105 0.23 1.51 0.85
CA LEU A 105 1.25 2.14 1.69
C LEU A 105 2.54 1.31 1.74
N ALA A 106 2.43 0.00 2.02
CA ALA A 106 3.56 -0.92 2.03
C ALA A 106 4.34 -0.92 0.71
N ARG A 107 3.62 -0.95 -0.43
CA ARG A 107 4.25 -1.14 -1.75
C ARG A 107 4.69 0.15 -2.43
N LYS A 108 4.16 1.31 -2.07
CA LYS A 108 4.47 2.58 -2.77
C LYS A 108 5.08 3.65 -1.89
N VAL A 109 4.69 3.72 -0.62
CA VAL A 109 5.19 4.74 0.30
C VAL A 109 6.42 4.23 1.02
N PHE A 110 6.28 3.15 1.79
CA PHE A 110 7.37 2.69 2.66
C PHE A 110 8.57 2.17 1.87
N ARG A 111 8.38 1.75 0.62
CA ARG A 111 9.49 1.46 -0.30
C ARG A 111 10.47 2.61 -0.50
N LYS A 112 10.02 3.86 -0.41
CA LYS A 112 10.91 5.03 -0.51
C LYS A 112 11.93 5.07 0.63
N PHE A 113 11.66 4.39 1.75
CA PHE A 113 12.53 4.36 2.92
C PHE A 113 13.80 3.55 2.64
N GLU A 114 13.79 2.62 1.67
CA GLU A 114 15.00 1.91 1.22
C GLU A 114 16.09 2.86 0.68
N SER A 115 15.69 4.04 0.19
CA SER A 115 16.62 5.06 -0.31
C SER A 115 17.18 5.98 0.78
N LEU A 116 16.63 5.93 1.99
CA LEU A 116 17.10 6.71 3.12
C LEU A 116 18.33 6.08 3.78
N ASN A 117 18.99 6.84 4.65
CA ASN A 117 20.05 6.30 5.48
C ASN A 117 19.47 5.27 6.46
N LEU A 118 19.78 4.00 6.20
CA LEU A 118 19.33 2.84 6.95
C LEU A 118 19.55 2.96 8.48
N SER A 119 20.68 3.52 8.91
CA SER A 119 20.96 3.69 10.35
C SER A 119 20.03 4.70 11.02
N TYR A 120 19.62 5.74 10.30
CA TYR A 120 18.70 6.76 10.81
C TYR A 120 17.28 6.23 10.94
N ILE A 121 16.78 5.54 9.91
CA ILE A 121 15.42 5.00 9.92
C ILE A 121 15.23 3.87 10.93
N ARG A 122 16.29 3.12 11.28
CA ARG A 122 16.21 2.03 12.27
C ARG A 122 15.62 2.49 13.61
N ASP A 123 16.00 3.67 14.07
CA ASP A 123 15.59 4.19 15.38
C ASP A 123 14.15 4.75 15.35
N GLU A 124 13.72 5.28 14.19
CA GLU A 124 12.38 5.88 14.02
C GLU A 124 11.30 4.86 13.63
N ILE A 125 11.66 3.69 13.07
CA ILE A 125 10.70 2.67 12.59
C ILE A 125 9.75 2.18 13.69
N ASP A 126 10.24 2.00 14.92
CA ASP A 126 9.39 1.54 16.03
C ASP A 126 8.33 2.59 16.37
N GLY A 127 8.70 3.88 16.34
CA GLY A 127 7.77 5.00 16.53
C GLY A 127 6.71 5.05 15.44
N LEU A 128 7.12 4.86 14.19
CA LEU A 128 6.19 4.78 13.06
C LEU A 128 5.22 3.60 13.18
N CYS A 129 5.69 2.43 13.60
CA CYS A 129 4.81 1.27 13.82
C CYS A 129 3.79 1.55 14.92
N ALA A 130 4.21 2.14 16.05
CA ALA A 130 3.30 2.51 17.13
C ALA A 130 2.28 3.57 16.69
N TYR A 131 2.69 4.52 15.86
CA TYR A 131 1.78 5.53 15.32
C TYR A 131 0.76 4.95 14.33
N ILE A 132 1.17 3.95 13.53
CA ILE A 132 0.24 3.18 12.68
C ILE A 132 -0.77 2.42 13.56
N ASP A 133 -0.32 1.81 14.65
CA ASP A 133 -1.20 1.10 15.59
C ASP A 133 -2.21 2.06 16.25
N GLU A 134 -1.81 3.29 16.59
CA GLU A 134 -2.70 4.32 17.13
C GLU A 134 -3.78 4.75 16.13
N LEU A 135 -3.40 4.97 14.86
CA LEU A 135 -4.32 5.45 13.84
C LEU A 135 -5.30 4.38 13.34
N PHE A 136 -4.80 3.16 13.14
CA PHE A 136 -5.52 2.09 12.42
C PHE A 136 -5.85 0.88 13.29
N GLY A 137 -5.29 0.77 14.49
CA GLY A 137 -5.45 -0.38 15.39
C GLY A 137 -4.37 -1.45 15.21
N GLU A 138 -4.02 -2.12 16.30
CA GLU A 138 -2.91 -3.09 16.37
C GLU A 138 -3.08 -4.31 15.44
N GLU A 139 -4.31 -4.72 15.16
CA GLU A 139 -4.61 -5.87 14.30
C GLU A 139 -4.58 -5.53 12.80
N ASN A 140 -4.55 -4.25 12.45
CA ASN A 140 -4.58 -3.78 11.07
C ASN A 140 -3.18 -3.39 10.57
N MET A 141 -3.06 -3.06 9.28
CA MET A 141 -1.83 -2.52 8.68
C MET A 141 -0.62 -3.47 8.78
N THR A 142 -0.87 -4.78 8.74
CA THR A 142 0.15 -5.80 8.96
C THR A 142 1.20 -5.83 7.86
N GLU A 143 0.83 -5.65 6.58
CA GLU A 143 1.81 -5.61 5.48
C GLU A 143 2.78 -4.45 5.64
N SER A 144 2.27 -3.26 5.99
CA SER A 144 3.08 -2.07 6.24
C SER A 144 4.02 -2.27 7.42
N LYS A 145 3.51 -2.77 8.56
CA LYS A 145 4.32 -3.02 9.76
C LYS A 145 5.39 -4.08 9.50
N ASP A 146 5.05 -5.16 8.82
CA ASP A 146 6.02 -6.22 8.50
C ASP A 146 7.09 -5.74 7.53
N TYR A 147 6.71 -4.92 6.55
CA TYR A 147 7.66 -4.30 5.64
C TYR A 147 8.61 -3.34 6.38
N LEU A 148 8.11 -2.48 7.27
CA LEU A 148 8.94 -1.60 8.10
C LEU A 148 9.88 -2.39 9.02
N ARG A 149 9.39 -3.45 9.66
CA ARG A 149 10.21 -4.35 10.49
C ARG A 149 11.27 -5.08 9.68
N MET A 150 10.98 -5.45 8.43
CA MET A 150 11.95 -6.02 7.50
C MET A 150 13.07 -5.01 7.22
N LEU A 151 12.73 -3.75 6.91
CA LEU A 151 13.72 -2.69 6.68
C LEU A 151 14.64 -2.52 7.89
N LYS A 152 14.10 -2.53 9.12
CA LYS A 152 14.89 -2.46 10.36
C LYS A 152 15.92 -3.59 10.50
N LYS A 153 15.60 -4.79 10.00
CA LYS A 153 16.47 -5.99 10.03
C LYS A 153 17.57 -5.98 8.95
N LEU A 154 17.41 -5.21 7.88
CA LEU A 154 18.41 -5.10 6.80
C LEU A 154 19.61 -4.20 7.16
N VAL A 155 19.50 -3.45 8.25
CA VAL A 155 20.53 -2.54 8.80
C VAL A 155 21.46 -3.29 9.76
#